data_AF-A0A925M7M5-F1
#
_entry.id   AF-A0A925M7M5-F1
#
_cell.length_a   1.000
_cell.length_b   1.000
_cell.length_c   1.000
_cell.angle_alpha   90.00
_cell.angle_beta   90.00
_cell.angle_gamma   90.00
#
_symmetry.space_group_name_H-M   'P 1'
#
loop_
_entity.id
_entity.type
_entity.pdbx_description
1 polymer ?
#
loop_
_entity_poly.entity_id
_entity_poly.type
_entity_poly.pdbx_seq_one_letter_code
_entity_poly.pdbx_strand_id
1 'polypeptide(L)'
;MTHPAQASPSSAAAGVLARVRAACDPRATVEVFGSVVYAPAHADDVDVLVVGDDPARLAAALGLTPIPTLPPRMTGQLEGVRVDVSVVNGDDDLAHRMRAGP
;
A
#
# COMPACT_ATOMS: atom_id res chain seq x y z
N MET A 1 22.63 -17.86 6.47
CA MET A 1 21.79 -16.71 6.85
C MET A 1 20.66 -16.68 5.84
N THR A 2 19.54 -17.28 6.19
CA THR A 2 18.40 -17.48 5.29
C THR A 2 17.48 -16.29 5.49
N HIS A 3 17.31 -15.46 4.46
CA HIS A 3 16.27 -14.43 4.44
C HIS A 3 14.92 -15.08 4.80
N PRO A 4 14.10 -14.49 5.69
CA PRO A 4 12.74 -14.99 5.90
C PRO A 4 12.02 -14.88 4.56
N ALA A 5 11.49 -16.00 4.09
CA ALA A 5 10.65 -16.04 2.90
C ALA A 5 9.49 -15.08 3.11
N GLN A 6 9.42 -14.01 2.30
CA GLN A 6 8.24 -13.17 2.20
C GLN A 6 7.05 -14.11 1.97
N ALA A 7 6.14 -14.20 2.95
CA ALA A 7 4.87 -14.87 2.77
C ALA A 7 4.25 -14.31 1.49
N SER A 8 3.96 -15.19 0.52
CA SER A 8 3.28 -14.74 -0.69
C SER A 8 1.97 -14.08 -0.25
N PRO A 9 1.70 -12.84 -0.70
CA PRO A 9 0.47 -12.16 -0.31
C PRO A 9 -0.73 -13.04 -0.66
N SER A 10 -1.79 -12.97 0.15
CA SER A 10 -3.06 -13.62 -0.19
C SER A 10 -3.46 -13.23 -1.62
N SER A 11 -4.21 -14.10 -2.32
CA SER A 11 -4.62 -13.82 -3.71
C SER A 11 -5.30 -12.46 -3.86
N ALA A 12 -5.99 -12.01 -2.80
CA ALA A 12 -6.64 -10.71 -2.72
C ALA A 12 -5.63 -9.56 -2.62
N ALA A 13 -4.62 -9.65 -1.75
CA ALA A 13 -3.56 -8.65 -1.64
C ALA A 13 -2.71 -8.57 -2.92
N ALA A 14 -2.48 -9.69 -3.61
CA ALA A 14 -1.83 -9.71 -4.92
C ALA A 14 -2.66 -8.96 -5.99
N GLY A 15 -3.98 -9.14 -6.00
CA GLY A 15 -4.90 -8.42 -6.89
C GLY A 15 -4.89 -6.91 -6.63
N VAL A 16 -4.99 -6.51 -5.36
CA VAL A 16 -4.88 -5.10 -4.93
C VAL A 16 -3.55 -4.50 -5.40
N LEU A 17 -2.42 -5.17 -5.15
CA LEU A 17 -1.11 -4.69 -5.58
C LEU A 17 -1.01 -4.50 -7.09
N ALA A 18 -1.52 -5.45 -7.88
CA ALA A 18 -1.53 -5.35 -9.33
C ALA A 18 -2.37 -4.14 -9.79
N ARG A 19 -3.54 -3.93 -9.18
CA ARG A 19 -4.43 -2.81 -9.49
C ARG A 19 -3.78 -1.46 -9.17
N VAL A 20 -3.15 -1.34 -7.99
CA VAL A 20 -2.46 -0.11 -7.59
C VAL A 20 -1.27 0.17 -8.50
N ARG A 21 -0.42 -0.83 -8.78
CA ARG A 21 0.72 -0.68 -9.70
C ARG A 21 0.32 -0.23 -11.10
N ALA A 22 -0.83 -0.70 -11.60
CA ALA A 22 -1.34 -0.31 -12.90
C ALA A 22 -1.84 1.16 -12.95
N ALA A 23 -2.19 1.75 -11.80
CA ALA A 23 -2.65 3.14 -11.71
C ALA A 23 -1.53 4.13 -11.35
N CYS A 24 -0.41 3.62 -10.82
CA CYS A 24 0.72 4.43 -10.39
C CYS A 24 1.57 4.95 -11.54
N ASP A 25 2.40 5.96 -11.24
CA ASP A 25 3.51 6.33 -12.12
C ASP A 25 4.43 5.11 -12.29
N PRO A 26 4.90 4.79 -13.51
CA PRO A 26 5.78 3.63 -13.73
C PRO A 26 7.09 3.65 -12.92
N ARG A 27 7.49 4.81 -12.39
CA ARG A 27 8.66 4.98 -11.53
C ARG A 27 8.34 4.87 -10.04
N ALA A 28 7.06 4.88 -9.67
CA ALA A 28 6.64 4.75 -8.28
C ALA A 28 6.89 3.33 -7.76
N THR A 29 7.25 3.23 -6.48
CA THR A 29 7.37 1.94 -5.79
C THR A 29 6.06 1.62 -5.07
N VAL A 30 5.60 0.37 -5.15
CA VAL A 30 4.34 -0.07 -4.54
C VAL A 30 4.57 -1.35 -3.75
N GLU A 31 4.34 -1.26 -2.45
CA GLU A 31 4.59 -2.32 -1.46
C GLU A 31 3.38 -2.50 -0.54
N VAL A 32 3.17 -3.73 -0.05
CA VAL A 32 2.26 -3.96 1.07
C VAL A 32 3.00 -3.81 2.40
N PHE A 33 2.31 -3.31 3.41
CA PHE A 33 2.81 -3.25 4.79
C PHE A 33 1.69 -3.62 5.77
N GLY A 34 1.95 -3.52 7.07
CA GLY A 34 0.90 -3.75 8.07
C GLY A 34 0.52 -5.23 8.24
N SER A 35 -0.71 -5.46 8.70
CA SER A 35 -1.17 -6.77 9.18
C SER A 35 -1.12 -7.85 8.11
N VAL A 36 -1.28 -7.50 6.83
CA VAL A 36 -1.17 -8.45 5.71
C VAL A 36 0.22 -9.08 5.58
N VAL A 37 1.25 -8.46 6.19
CA VAL A 37 2.64 -8.97 6.20
C VAL A 37 2.92 -9.80 7.45
N TYR A 38 2.62 -9.30 8.65
CA TYR A 38 3.03 -9.93 9.91
C TYR A 38 1.96 -10.80 10.58
N ALA A 39 0.68 -10.61 10.24
CA ALA A 39 -0.45 -11.38 10.77
C ALA A 39 -1.55 -11.63 9.69
N PRO A 40 -1.25 -12.32 8.56
CA PRO A 40 -2.16 -12.38 7.41
C PRO A 40 -3.54 -13.00 7.70
N ALA A 41 -3.62 -13.91 8.68
CA ALA A 41 -4.88 -14.53 9.10
C ALA A 41 -5.83 -13.57 9.86
N HIS A 42 -5.33 -12.40 10.25
CA HIS A 42 -6.05 -11.37 11.01
C HIS A 42 -6.13 -10.03 10.27
N ALA A 43 -5.72 -9.98 9.00
CA ALA A 43 -5.78 -8.77 8.20
C ALA A 43 -7.22 -8.57 7.67
N ASP A 44 -7.89 -7.52 8.14
CA ASP A 44 -9.25 -7.16 7.70
C ASP A 44 -9.26 -6.16 6.53
N ASP A 45 -8.07 -5.73 6.11
CA ASP A 45 -7.77 -4.77 5.05
C ASP A 45 -6.34 -4.99 4.52
N VAL A 46 -6.02 -4.30 3.41
CA VAL A 46 -4.69 -4.30 2.79
C VAL A 46 -4.13 -2.89 2.86
N ASP A 47 -3.05 -2.74 3.62
CA ASP A 47 -2.28 -1.50 3.65
C ASP A 47 -1.24 -1.48 2.53
N VAL A 48 -1.23 -0.41 1.72
CA VAL A 48 -0.33 -0.23 0.59
C VAL A 48 0.46 1.06 0.74
N LEU A 49 1.78 0.95 0.65
CA LEU A 49 2.69 2.10 0.60
C LEU A 49 3.05 2.38 -0.85
N VAL A 50 2.83 3.61 -1.30
CA VAL A 50 3.23 4.12 -2.60
C VAL A 50 4.29 5.20 -2.41
N VAL A 51 5.42 5.05 -3.09
CA VAL A 51 6.54 5.99 -3.01
C VAL A 51 6.72 6.70 -4.36
N GLY A 52 6.71 8.03 -4.34
CA GLY A 52 7.04 8.86 -5.50
C GLY A 52 5.90 9.02 -6.51
N ASP A 53 4.66 9.14 -6.03
CA ASP A 53 3.49 9.37 -6.87
C ASP A 53 2.65 10.56 -6.40
N ASP A 54 1.75 11.06 -7.25
CA ASP A 54 0.79 12.11 -6.93
C ASP A 54 -0.44 11.50 -6.22
N PRO A 55 -0.70 11.85 -4.94
CA PRO A 55 -1.79 11.25 -4.18
C PRO A 55 -3.18 11.62 -4.70
N ALA A 56 -3.37 12.83 -5.23
CA ALA A 56 -4.67 13.28 -5.72
C ALA A 56 -5.02 12.59 -7.04
N ARG A 57 -4.04 12.50 -7.94
CA ARG A 57 -4.16 11.75 -9.20
C ARG A 57 -4.43 10.28 -8.94
N LEU A 58 -3.68 9.66 -8.02
CA LEU A 58 -3.81 8.26 -7.68
C LEU A 58 -5.17 7.95 -7.06
N ALA A 59 -5.64 8.76 -6.11
CA ALA A 59 -6.96 8.61 -5.51
C ALA A 59 -8.07 8.66 -6.57
N ALA A 60 -8.00 9.62 -7.50
CA ALA A 60 -8.96 9.72 -8.60
C ALA A 60 -8.91 8.50 -9.54
N ALA A 61 -7.72 8.02 -9.89
CA ALA A 61 -7.53 6.86 -10.77
C ALA A 61 -8.05 5.56 -10.16
N LEU A 62 -7.92 5.40 -8.84
CA LEU A 62 -8.37 4.22 -8.10
C LEU A 62 -9.81 4.35 -7.56
N GLY A 63 -10.43 5.52 -7.67
CA GLY A 63 -11.74 5.79 -7.08
C GLY A 63 -11.73 5.72 -5.54
N LEU A 64 -10.57 6.02 -4.92
CA LEU A 64 -10.41 6.01 -3.46
C LEU A 64 -10.73 7.39 -2.87
N THR A 65 -11.18 7.38 -1.62
CA THR A 65 -11.50 8.60 -0.88
C THR A 65 -10.25 9.12 -0.19
N PRO A 66 -9.77 10.34 -0.48
CA PRO A 66 -8.65 10.94 0.23
C PRO A 66 -8.97 11.19 1.71
N ILE A 67 -7.97 11.00 2.57
CA ILE A 67 -8.03 11.33 4.00
C ILE A 67 -7.02 12.45 4.26
N PRO A 68 -7.42 13.57 4.88
CA PRO A 68 -6.54 14.73 5.11
C PRO A 68 -5.52 14.43 6.22
N THR A 69 -4.46 13.70 5.88
CA THR A 69 -3.38 13.27 6.76
C THR A 69 -2.02 13.59 6.14
N LEU A 70 -0.97 13.57 6.97
CA LEU A 70 0.43 13.64 6.54
C LEU A 70 1.16 12.40 7.10
N PRO A 71 1.64 11.48 6.25
CA PRO A 71 1.60 11.51 4.79
C PRO A 71 0.16 11.38 4.25
N PRO A 72 -0.11 11.82 3.00
CA PRO A 72 -1.42 11.66 2.38
C PRO A 72 -1.87 10.19 2.38
N ARG A 73 -3.11 9.97 2.80
CA ARG A 73 -3.76 8.66 2.79
C ARG A 73 -5.03 8.69 1.97
N MET A 74 -5.44 7.53 1.52
CA MET A 74 -6.72 7.33 0.84
C MET A 74 -7.23 5.93 1.15
N THR A 75 -8.55 5.79 1.27
CA THR A 75 -9.19 4.52 1.61
C THR A 75 -10.37 4.22 0.71
N GLY A 76 -10.72 2.95 0.59
CA GLY A 76 -11.85 2.49 -0.21
C GLY A 76 -11.85 0.97 -0.36
N GLN A 77 -12.41 0.50 -1.47
CA GLN A 77 -12.39 -0.92 -1.82
C GLN A 77 -11.76 -1.14 -3.19
N LEU A 78 -10.89 -2.13 -3.29
CA LEU A 78 -10.34 -2.65 -4.54
C LEU A 78 -10.47 -4.17 -4.52
N GLU A 79 -10.91 -4.77 -5.63
CA GLU A 79 -11.11 -6.24 -5.72
C GLU A 79 -12.02 -6.81 -4.61
N GLY A 80 -12.97 -6.01 -4.11
CA GLY A 80 -13.86 -6.37 -2.99
C GLY A 80 -13.20 -6.35 -1.60
N VAL A 81 -11.94 -5.92 -1.50
CA VAL A 81 -11.18 -5.83 -0.25
C VAL A 81 -11.05 -4.37 0.18
N ARG A 82 -11.10 -4.12 1.49
CA ARG A 82 -10.81 -2.78 2.03
C ARG A 82 -9.32 -2.48 1.88
N VAL A 83 -9.00 -1.28 1.43
CA VAL A 83 -7.62 -0.85 1.19
C VAL A 83 -7.37 0.48 1.85
N ASP A 84 -6.21 0.62 2.47
CA ASP A 84 -5.64 1.90 2.89
C ASP A 84 -4.33 2.12 2.11
N VAL A 85 -4.25 3.23 1.39
CA VAL A 85 -3.07 3.58 0.59
C VAL A 85 -2.44 4.83 1.19
N SER A 86 -1.16 4.73 1.56
CA SER A 86 -0.34 5.85 2.00
C SER A 86 0.64 6.23 0.89
N VAL A 87 0.74 7.52 0.58
CA VAL A 87 1.66 8.03 -0.44
C VAL A 87 2.75 8.87 0.22
N VAL A 88 4.00 8.53 -0.03
CA VAL A 88 5.17 9.25 0.48
C VAL A 88 6.06 9.68 -0.69
N ASN A 89 6.81 10.76 -0.52
CA ASN A 89 7.74 11.23 -1.54
C ASN A 89 9.11 10.60 -1.30
N GLY A 90 9.56 9.70 -2.19
CA GLY A 90 10.93 9.18 -2.10
C GLY A 90 11.30 8.46 -0.79
N ASP A 91 12.60 8.31 -0.56
CA ASP A 91 13.22 7.47 0.46
C ASP A 91 13.24 8.14 1.85
N ASP A 92 12.12 8.73 2.25
CA ASP A 92 12.00 9.45 3.52
C ASP A 92 12.07 8.46 4.72
N ASP A 93 12.64 8.90 5.84
CA ASP A 93 12.65 8.16 7.12
C ASP A 93 11.27 7.65 7.55
N LEU A 94 10.21 8.30 7.06
CA LEU A 94 8.83 7.88 7.26
C LEU A 94 8.49 6.61 6.45
N ALA A 95 8.89 6.53 5.18
CA ALA A 95 8.76 5.31 4.38
C ALA A 95 9.52 4.16 5.05
N HIS A 96 10.70 4.43 5.58
CA HIS A 96 11.50 3.44 6.30
C HIS A 96 10.82 2.97 7.60
N ARG A 97 10.28 3.90 8.40
CA ARG A 97 9.51 3.56 9.62
C ARG A 97 8.24 2.77 9.32
N MET A 98 7.50 3.13 8.28
CA MET A 98 6.28 2.41 7.89
C MET A 98 6.58 0.98 7.42
N ARG A 99 7.71 0.76 6.74
CA ARG A 99 8.18 -0.58 6.37
C ARG A 99 8.65 -1.40 7.57
N ALA A 100 9.22 -0.77 8.60
CA ALA A 100 9.77 -1.46 9.77
C ALA A 100 8.71 -2.03 10.72
N GLY A 101 7.46 -1.57 10.63
CA GLY A 101 6.40 -1.92 11.58
C GLY A 101 6.55 -1.19 12.93
N PRO A 102 5.58 -1.34 13.85
CA PRO A 102 5.66 -0.81 15.20
C PRO A 102 6.73 -1.48 16.06
#